data_AF-A0A075H4K1-F1
#
_entry.id   AF-A0A075H4K1-F1
#
_cell.length_a   1.000
_cell.length_b   1.000
_cell.length_c   1.000
_cell.angle_alpha   90.00
_cell.angle_beta   90.00
_cell.angle_gamma   90.00
#
_symmetry.space_group_name_H-M   'P 1'
#
loop_
_entity.id
_entity.type
_entity.pdbx_description
1 polymer ?
#
loop_
_entity_poly.entity_id
_entity_poly.type
_entity_poly.pdbx_seq_one_letter_code
_entity_poly.pdbx_strand_id
1 'polypeptide(L)'
;MENESNSKIEKLEKCFIRQAKDIRQLKRKSARKLTSMKFVGVAFDPQKYKAGEAEINEALSDGFEVIRDFETGGGIVMALGKWEKEDKKTKKEWNK
;
A
#
# COMPACT_ATOMS: atom_id res chain seq x y z
N MET A 1 -43.26 12.58 -2.73
CA MET A 1 -42.73 11.20 -2.74
C MET A 1 -41.62 10.99 -3.77
N GLU A 2 -41.76 11.47 -5.01
CA GLU A 2 -40.72 11.34 -6.06
C GLU A 2 -39.35 11.93 -5.67
N ASN A 3 -39.33 13.09 -5.00
CA ASN A 3 -38.08 13.74 -4.59
C ASN A 3 -37.28 12.92 -3.55
N GLU A 4 -37.99 12.20 -2.67
CA GLU A 4 -37.36 11.33 -1.67
C GLU A 4 -36.81 10.04 -2.30
N SER A 5 -37.54 9.49 -3.27
CA SER A 5 -37.08 8.36 -4.08
C SER A 5 -35.84 8.72 -4.90
N ASN A 6 -35.82 9.89 -5.54
CA ASN A 6 -34.67 10.38 -6.30
C ASN A 6 -33.44 10.59 -5.40
N SER A 7 -33.63 11.14 -4.20
CA SER A 7 -32.54 11.28 -3.21
C SER A 7 -31.98 9.93 -2.76
N LYS A 8 -32.82 8.90 -2.61
CA LYS A 8 -32.39 7.53 -2.28
C LYS A 8 -31.60 6.91 -3.42
N ILE A 9 -32.02 7.11 -4.67
CA ILE A 9 -31.31 6.63 -5.87
C ILE A 9 -29.91 7.24 -5.95
N GLU A 10 -29.79 8.57 -5.79
CA GLU A 10 -28.48 9.25 -5.85
C GLU A 10 -27.50 8.74 -4.76
N LYS A 11 -27.99 8.46 -3.55
CA LYS A 11 -27.18 7.88 -2.48
C LYS A 11 -26.71 6.47 -2.83
N LEU A 12 -27.57 5.66 -3.43
CA LEU A 12 -27.24 4.30 -3.85
C LEU A 12 -26.18 4.32 -4.96
N GLU A 13 -26.31 5.20 -5.95
CA GLU A 13 -25.31 5.36 -7.02
C GLU A 13 -23.93 5.74 -6.47
N LYS A 14 -23.87 6.71 -5.55
CA LYS A 14 -22.61 7.09 -4.87
C LYS A 14 -22.00 5.92 -4.11
N CYS A 15 -22.83 5.14 -3.43
CA CYS A 15 -22.39 3.95 -2.71
C CYS A 15 -21.81 2.90 -3.67
N PHE A 16 -22.47 2.67 -4.81
CA PHE A 16 -22.05 1.72 -5.83
C PHE A 16 -20.69 2.10 -6.44
N ILE A 17 -20.50 3.38 -6.76
CA ILE A 17 -19.22 3.93 -7.27
C ILE A 17 -18.09 3.69 -6.25
N ARG A 18 -18.35 3.96 -4.97
CA ARG A 18 -17.37 3.73 -3.89
C ARG A 18 -17.00 2.26 -3.78
N GLN A 19 -17.99 1.37 -3.73
CA GLN A 19 -17.76 -0.08 -3.68
C GLN A 19 -16.99 -0.58 -4.90
N ALA A 20 -17.32 -0.11 -6.10
CA ALA A 20 -16.59 -0.49 -7.32
C ALA A 20 -15.12 -0.06 -7.28
N LYS A 21 -14.83 1.12 -6.71
CA LYS A 21 -13.45 1.61 -6.50
C LYS A 21 -12.70 0.72 -5.50
N ASP A 22 -13.31 0.37 -4.38
CA ASP A 22 -12.72 -0.48 -3.35
C ASP A 22 -12.42 -1.89 -3.90
N ILE A 23 -13.36 -2.50 -4.63
CA ILE A 23 -13.17 -3.80 -5.30
C ILE A 23 -11.99 -3.73 -6.29
N ARG A 24 -11.89 -2.66 -7.08
CA ARG A 24 -10.78 -2.48 -8.02
C ARG A 24 -9.43 -2.38 -7.30
N GLN A 25 -9.39 -1.68 -6.16
CA GLN A 25 -8.18 -1.58 -5.34
C GLN A 25 -7.81 -2.94 -4.72
N LEU A 26 -8.78 -3.69 -4.19
CA LEU A 26 -8.56 -5.02 -3.63
C LEU A 26 -8.03 -6.00 -4.68
N LYS A 27 -8.61 -6.04 -5.87
CA LYS A 27 -8.12 -6.87 -6.99
C LYS A 27 -6.71 -6.49 -7.45
N ARG A 28 -6.35 -5.20 -7.38
CA ARG A 28 -5.00 -4.73 -7.69
C ARG A 28 -3.99 -5.11 -6.61
N LYS A 29 -4.39 -5.08 -5.33
CA LYS A 29 -3.55 -5.53 -4.21
C LYS A 29 -3.32 -7.04 -4.26
N SER A 30 -4.35 -7.85 -4.55
CA SER A 30 -4.21 -9.31 -4.64
C SER A 30 -3.37 -9.80 -5.82
N ALA A 31 -3.25 -9.00 -6.89
CA ALA A 31 -2.45 -9.32 -8.06
C ALA A 31 -0.97 -8.91 -7.96
N ARG A 32 -0.55 -8.34 -6.81
CA ARG A 32 0.82 -7.93 -6.56
C ARG A 32 1.51 -8.92 -5.64
N LYS A 33 2.78 -9.21 -5.92
CA LYS A 33 3.64 -10.02 -5.05
C LYS A 33 4.67 -9.12 -4.38
N LEU A 34 4.94 -9.40 -3.10
CA LEU A 34 6.02 -8.77 -2.37
C LEU A 34 7.32 -9.31 -2.94
N THR A 35 8.13 -8.46 -3.57
CA THR A 35 9.40 -8.86 -4.20
C THR A 35 10.61 -8.51 -3.35
N SER A 36 10.53 -7.44 -2.57
CA SER A 36 11.61 -7.02 -1.68
C SER A 36 11.07 -6.46 -0.37
N MET A 37 11.82 -6.65 0.71
CA MET A 37 11.54 -6.13 2.05
C MET A 37 12.79 -5.44 2.58
N LYS A 38 12.63 -4.27 3.20
CA LYS A 38 13.69 -3.49 3.83
C LYS A 38 13.25 -3.08 5.23
N PHE A 39 14.17 -3.12 6.20
CA PHE A 39 13.94 -2.61 7.54
C PHE A 39 14.86 -1.42 7.76
N VAL A 40 14.28 -0.25 8.05
CA VAL A 40 15.03 0.99 8.27
C VAL A 40 14.79 1.47 9.68
N GLY A 41 15.86 1.61 10.45
CA GLY A 41 15.83 2.14 11.81
C GLY A 41 16.03 3.65 11.81
N VAL A 42 15.13 4.39 12.46
CA VAL A 42 15.27 5.82 12.73
C VAL A 42 15.49 6.00 14.23
N ALA A 43 16.71 6.37 14.61
CA ALA A 43 17.01 6.75 15.98
C ALA A 43 16.40 8.11 16.30
N PHE A 44 15.73 8.24 17.44
CA PHE A 44 15.18 9.51 17.94
C PHE A 44 16.26 10.30 18.68
N ASP A 45 17.31 10.62 17.94
CA ASP A 45 18.41 11.49 18.37
C ASP A 45 18.44 12.71 17.43
N PRO A 46 18.40 13.95 17.94
CA PRO A 46 18.41 15.18 17.14
C PRO A 46 19.56 15.27 16.12
N GLN A 47 20.66 14.55 16.34
CA GLN A 47 21.82 14.54 15.43
C GLN A 47 21.76 13.40 14.40
N LYS A 48 21.06 12.30 14.70
CA LYS A 48 21.13 11.05 13.91
C LYS A 48 19.85 10.71 13.17
N TYR A 49 18.71 11.31 13.52
CA TYR A 49 17.41 10.97 12.93
C TYR A 49 17.39 11.17 11.40
N LYS A 50 18.10 12.20 10.89
CA LYS A 50 18.14 12.55 9.46
C LYS A 50 18.68 11.43 8.57
N ALA A 51 19.58 10.59 9.11
CA ALA A 51 20.12 9.47 8.34
C ALA A 51 19.01 8.43 8.05
N GLY A 52 18.24 8.05 9.06
CA GLY A 52 17.10 7.14 8.88
C GLY A 52 15.97 7.76 8.05
N GLU A 53 15.70 9.06 8.23
CA GLU A 53 14.75 9.81 7.41
C GLU A 53 15.13 9.78 5.93
N ALA A 54 16.41 10.05 5.61
CA ALA A 54 16.91 10.02 4.23
C ALA A 54 16.76 8.63 3.61
N GLU A 55 17.11 7.58 4.35
CA GLU A 55 17.00 6.20 3.87
C GLU A 55 15.55 5.76 3.62
N ILE A 56 14.60 6.21 4.45
CA ILE A 56 13.16 5.99 4.21
C ILE A 56 12.73 6.72 2.93
N ASN A 57 13.10 8.00 2.79
CA ASN A 57 12.69 8.80 1.64
C ASN A 57 13.24 8.25 0.31
N GLU A 58 14.47 7.74 0.32
CA GLU A 58 15.06 7.05 -0.82
C GLU A 58 14.29 5.77 -1.15
N ALA A 59 14.01 4.93 -0.15
CA ALA A 59 13.24 3.70 -0.36
C ALA A 59 11.81 3.97 -0.85
N LEU A 60 11.15 5.02 -0.35
CA LEU A 60 9.83 5.45 -0.85
C LEU A 60 9.89 5.90 -2.31
N SER A 61 10.95 6.62 -2.68
CA SER A 61 11.18 7.06 -4.07
C SER A 61 11.44 5.87 -5.01
N ASP A 62 12.10 4.83 -4.52
CA ASP A 62 12.33 3.56 -5.23
C ASP A 62 11.10 2.66 -5.32
N GLY A 63 9.96 3.11 -4.79
CA GLY A 63 8.67 2.42 -4.87
C GLY A 63 8.44 1.37 -3.78
N PHE A 64 9.18 1.44 -2.67
CA PHE A 64 8.78 0.72 -1.47
C PHE A 64 7.58 1.40 -0.82
N GLU A 65 6.71 0.61 -0.21
CA GLU A 65 5.55 1.06 0.57
C GLU A 65 5.78 0.70 2.05
N VAL A 66 5.37 1.57 2.98
CA VAL A 66 5.43 1.26 4.43
C VAL A 66 4.41 0.18 4.75
N ILE A 67 4.85 -0.90 5.38
CA ILE A 67 4.00 -2.02 5.80
C ILE A 67 3.65 -1.91 7.28
N ARG A 68 4.67 -1.69 8.11
CA ARG A 68 4.55 -1.68 9.57
C ARG A 68 5.69 -0.89 10.18
N ASP A 69 5.45 -0.29 11.32
CA ASP A 69 6.44 0.31 12.18
C ASP A 69 6.51 -0.41 13.54
N PHE A 70 7.70 -0.39 14.14
CA PHE A 70 7.99 -0.97 15.44
C PHE A 70 8.66 0.08 16.32
N GLU A 71 7.99 0.49 17.38
CA GLU A 71 8.56 1.38 18.37
C GLU A 71 9.67 0.66 19.16
N THR A 72 10.75 1.38 19.45
CA THR A 72 11.88 0.92 20.25
C THR A 72 12.21 1.99 21.28
N GLY A 73 12.92 1.61 22.36
CA GLY A 73 13.27 2.58 23.42
C GLY A 73 14.14 3.76 22.96
N GLY A 74 14.75 3.68 21.77
CA GLY A 74 15.61 4.74 21.22
C GLY A 74 15.15 5.28 19.86
N GLY A 75 13.96 4.91 19.38
CA GLY A 75 13.51 5.28 18.04
C GLY A 75 12.45 4.36 17.47
N ILE A 76 12.39 4.27 16.14
CA ILE A 76 11.41 3.43 15.42
C ILE A 76 12.11 2.61 14.34
N VAL A 77 11.64 1.39 14.10
CA VAL A 77 12.05 0.58 12.94
C VAL A 77 10.87 0.48 11.98
N MET A 78 11.04 0.96 10.76
CA MET A 78 10.03 0.88 9.71
C MET A 78 10.32 -0.32 8.79
N ALA A 79 9.34 -1.20 8.64
CA ALA A 79 9.32 -2.25 7.66
C ALA A 79 8.69 -1.74 6.35
N LEU A 80 9.48 -1.76 5.29
CA LEU A 80 9.16 -1.30 3.95
C LEU A 80 9.09 -2.51 3.02
N GLY A 81 8.11 -2.55 2.11
CA GLY A 81 7.98 -3.60 1.12
C GLY A 81 7.76 -3.09 -0.28
N LYS A 82 8.44 -3.69 -1.25
CA LYS A 82 8.27 -3.40 -2.67
C LYS A 82 7.38 -4.45 -3.31
N TRP A 83 6.36 -3.98 -4.03
CA TRP A 83 5.34 -4.84 -4.64
C TRP A 83 5.38 -4.73 -6.15
N GLU A 84 5.56 -5.85 -6.84
CA GLU A 84 5.50 -5.92 -8.29
C GLU A 84 4.21 -6.61 -8.75
N LYS A 85 3.74 -6.24 -9.94
CA LYS A 85 2.58 -6.92 -10.55
C LYS A 85 3.03 -8.31 -10.98
N GLU A 86 2.23 -9.31 -10.68
CA GLU A 86 2.47 -10.65 -11.20
C GLU A 86 2.28 -10.63 -12.73
N ASP A 87 3.39 -10.74 -13.48
CA ASP A 87 3.34 -10.83 -14.93
C ASP A 87 2.64 -12.14 -15.31
N LYS A 88 1.50 -12.04 -15.99
CA LYS A 88 0.68 -13.18 -16.47
C LYS A 88 1.44 -14.16 -17.39
N LYS A 89 2.70 -13.90 -17.76
CA LYS A 89 3.50 -14.73 -18.67
C LYS A 89 3.96 -16.06 -18.06
N THR A 90 4.18 -16.14 -16.75
CA THR A 90 4.69 -17.36 -16.10
C THR A 90 3.66 -18.49 -15.91
N LYS A 91 2.37 -18.25 -16.20
CA LYS A 91 1.33 -19.30 -16.10
C LYS A 91 1.25 -20.25 -17.30
N LYS A 92 2.05 -20.07 -18.36
CA LYS A 92 1.99 -20.94 -19.56
C LYS A 92 2.91 -22.16 -19.53
N GLU A 93 3.84 -22.28 -18.59
CA GLU A 93 4.87 -23.34 -18.65
C GLU A 93 4.55 -24.62 -17.86
N TRP A 94 3.43 -24.69 -17.11
CA TRP A 94 3.10 -25.86 -16.28
C TRP A 94 1.94 -26.74 -16.78
N ASN A 95 1.56 -26.61 -18.06
CA ASN A 95 0.74 -27.61 -18.73
C ASN A 95 1.58 -28.29 -19.83
N LYS A 96 2.41 -29.26 -19.45
CA LYS A 96 3.04 -30.18 -20.39
C LYS A 96 3.11 -31.58 -19.80
#